data_AF-A0A7Y4C4L3-F1
#
_entry.id   AF-A0A7Y4C4L3-F1
#
_cell.length_a   1.000
_cell.length_b   1.000
_cell.length_c   1.000
_cell.angle_alpha   90.00
_cell.angle_beta   90.00
_cell.angle_gamma   90.00
#
_symmetry.space_group_name_H-M   'P 1'
#
loop_
_entity.id
_entity.type
_entity.pdbx_description
1 polymer ?
#
loop_
_entity_poly.entity_id
_entity_poly.type
_entity_poly.pdbx_seq_one_letter_code
_entity_poly.pdbx_strand_id
1 'polypeptide(L)'
;MKPSLQLKLGQQLAMTPQLQQAIRLLQLSTLDLQQEIQEALESNPLLDVDEGQEENSNSSEENKQKEESATDVANETAAEPEAPDSSDIIEKSEISDDLEIDASWDDVYSANTGNTGIAIDDDMPVYQGETTQSLQDYLHWQLDLTPFTDTDNAIATAIIDAVDNYGYLTVSTEEILESVDNEDVELDEVEAVLKRIQQFDPLGVASRNLQECLLLQLATFPQETPWLEQAKLILENHIDQLGNRDYKLISKESKLKEAELREVMQLIQQLDPRPGNSITPDETEYVIPDVSVFKDRGKWTVSINPDSVPRLKVNQQYATLGKGNSADSQFIRSNLQEAKWLIKSLESRNETLLKVARCIVEHQQNFFEYGEEAMKPMVLNDIALAVDMHESTISRVTTQKFMHTPRGIFELKYFFSSHVSTDNGGECSSTAIRALIKKLVAAENTGKPLSDSKIAALLADQGIQVARRTIAKYRESLGIAPSSQRKRLL
;
A
#
# COMPACT_ATOMS: atom_id res chain seq x y z
N MET A 1 -18.06 42.18 -56.10
CA MET A 1 -18.35 42.75 -54.75
C MET A 1 -17.02 42.84 -54.00
N LYS A 2 -16.86 43.79 -53.05
CA LYS A 2 -15.62 43.85 -52.24
C LYS A 2 -15.69 42.78 -51.13
N PRO A 3 -14.65 41.96 -50.91
CA PRO A 3 -14.60 41.11 -49.72
C PRO A 3 -14.47 42.00 -48.48
N SER A 4 -15.22 41.66 -47.42
CA SER A 4 -15.11 42.33 -46.12
C SER A 4 -14.58 41.32 -45.10
N LEU A 5 -13.52 41.67 -44.39
CA LEU A 5 -12.94 40.83 -43.34
C LEU A 5 -13.75 41.04 -42.06
N GLN A 6 -14.60 40.08 -41.70
CA GLN A 6 -15.26 40.07 -40.40
C GLN A 6 -14.35 39.42 -39.36
N LEU A 7 -13.61 40.26 -38.62
CA LEU A 7 -12.90 39.84 -37.41
C LEU A 7 -13.91 39.44 -36.32
N LYS A 8 -14.18 38.14 -36.20
CA LYS A 8 -14.89 37.59 -35.04
C LYS A 8 -13.95 37.56 -33.84
N LEU A 9 -14.13 38.50 -32.92
CA LEU A 9 -13.43 38.52 -31.64
C LEU A 9 -13.99 37.41 -30.72
N GLY A 10 -13.50 36.18 -30.90
CA GLY A 10 -13.79 35.07 -30.00
C GLY A 10 -12.95 35.19 -28.73
N GLN A 11 -13.59 35.43 -27.59
CA GLN A 11 -12.93 35.35 -26.27
C GLN A 11 -12.70 33.88 -25.91
N GLN A 12 -11.66 33.26 -26.50
CA GLN A 12 -11.13 32.02 -25.98
C GLN A 12 -10.50 32.31 -24.61
N LEU A 13 -10.96 31.60 -23.57
CA LEU A 13 -10.37 31.66 -22.25
C LEU A 13 -9.03 30.90 -22.28
N ALA A 14 -7.97 31.59 -22.72
CA ALA A 14 -6.63 31.03 -22.78
C ALA A 14 -6.18 30.63 -21.37
N MET A 15 -6.20 29.33 -21.10
CA MET A 15 -5.88 28.77 -19.80
C MET A 15 -4.41 29.07 -19.49
N THR A 16 -4.15 29.84 -18.43
CA THR A 16 -2.78 30.19 -18.05
C THR A 16 -2.01 28.94 -17.63
N PRO A 17 -0.68 28.88 -17.81
CA PRO A 17 0.12 27.72 -17.38
C PRO A 17 -0.04 27.45 -15.88
N GLN A 18 -0.19 28.50 -15.07
CA GLN A 18 -0.56 28.41 -13.66
C GLN A 18 -1.90 27.68 -13.45
N LEU A 19 -2.98 28.04 -14.16
CA LEU A 19 -4.25 27.31 -14.04
C LEU A 19 -4.15 25.84 -14.50
N GLN A 20 -3.28 25.54 -15.48
CA GLN A 20 -3.00 24.16 -15.89
C GLN A 20 -2.27 23.40 -14.79
N GLN A 21 -1.23 24.00 -14.20
CA GLN A 21 -0.47 23.42 -13.09
C GLN A 21 -1.35 23.23 -11.84
N ALA A 22 -2.21 24.18 -11.47
CA ALA A 22 -3.13 24.00 -10.34
C ALA A 22 -4.10 22.82 -10.56
N ILE A 23 -4.58 22.63 -11.79
CA ILE A 23 -5.48 21.50 -12.12
C ILE A 23 -4.73 20.17 -12.24
N ARG A 24 -3.44 20.17 -12.57
CA ARG A 24 -2.53 19.02 -12.42
C ARG A 24 -2.32 18.70 -10.93
N LEU A 25 -1.99 19.70 -10.12
CA LEU A 25 -1.82 19.63 -8.66
C LEU A 25 -3.06 19.07 -7.95
N LEU A 26 -4.27 19.21 -8.48
CA LEU A 26 -5.49 18.59 -7.94
C LEU A 26 -5.65 17.08 -8.25
N GLN A 27 -4.90 16.51 -9.19
CA GLN A 27 -5.05 15.11 -9.62
C GLN A 27 -4.06 14.15 -8.96
N LEU A 28 -2.79 14.55 -8.89
CA LEU A 28 -1.65 13.75 -8.39
C LEU A 28 -1.99 13.04 -7.08
N SER A 29 -1.46 11.83 -6.87
CA SER A 29 -1.56 11.12 -5.58
C SER A 29 -0.86 11.89 -4.44
N THR A 30 -0.76 11.31 -3.26
CA THR A 30 0.10 11.85 -2.19
C THR A 30 1.57 11.77 -2.59
N LEU A 31 2.01 10.62 -3.10
CA LEU A 31 3.39 10.35 -3.52
C LEU A 31 3.82 11.24 -4.69
N ASP A 32 3.03 11.31 -5.78
CA ASP A 32 3.39 12.16 -6.93
C ASP A 32 3.38 13.66 -6.54
N LEU A 33 2.51 14.06 -5.61
CA LEU A 33 2.49 15.44 -5.08
C LEU A 33 3.76 15.71 -4.24
N GLN A 34 4.18 14.77 -3.40
CA GLN A 34 5.42 14.89 -2.63
C GLN A 34 6.64 15.01 -3.57
N GLN A 35 6.66 14.27 -4.67
CA GLN A 35 7.71 14.38 -5.69
C GLN A 35 7.66 15.74 -6.44
N GLU A 36 6.49 16.23 -6.86
CA GLU A 36 6.36 17.55 -7.50
C GLU A 36 6.66 18.70 -6.51
N ILE A 37 6.44 18.50 -5.20
CA ILE A 37 6.87 19.43 -4.14
C ILE A 37 8.39 19.40 -3.94
N GLN A 38 9.02 18.22 -3.95
CA GLN A 38 10.48 18.09 -3.83
C GLN A 38 11.21 18.77 -5.01
N GLU A 39 10.75 18.52 -6.25
CA GLU A 39 11.26 19.21 -7.45
C GLU A 39 11.06 20.74 -7.36
N ALA A 40 9.93 21.19 -6.79
CA ALA A 40 9.64 22.61 -6.55
C ALA A 40 10.47 23.24 -5.41
N LEU A 41 10.99 22.44 -4.47
CA LEU A 41 11.89 22.87 -3.40
C LEU A 41 13.31 23.03 -3.96
N GLU A 42 13.83 21.99 -4.61
CA GLU A 42 15.17 21.96 -5.23
C GLU A 42 15.36 23.07 -6.27
N SER A 43 14.31 23.40 -7.03
CA SER A 43 14.34 24.46 -8.04
C SER A 43 14.14 25.88 -7.49
N ASN A 44 13.72 26.07 -6.23
CA ASN A 44 13.35 27.38 -5.70
C ASN A 44 13.86 27.64 -4.27
N PRO A 45 15.03 28.33 -4.13
CA PRO A 45 15.65 28.67 -2.84
C PRO A 45 14.86 29.61 -1.89
N LEU A 46 13.58 29.85 -2.16
CA LEU A 46 12.67 30.62 -1.29
C LEU A 46 11.61 29.74 -0.61
N LEU A 47 11.45 28.48 -1.01
CA LEU A 47 10.68 27.52 -0.24
C LEU A 47 11.55 26.90 0.85
N ASP A 48 10.93 26.69 2.00
CA ASP A 48 11.47 25.96 3.14
C ASP A 48 10.42 24.95 3.59
N VAL A 49 10.84 23.76 4.01
CA VAL A 49 9.92 22.83 4.69
C VAL A 49 9.88 23.22 6.16
N ASP A 50 8.67 23.45 6.66
CA ASP A 50 8.38 23.56 8.08
C ASP A 50 8.42 22.17 8.70
N GLU A 51 9.62 21.58 8.71
CA GLU A 51 10.00 20.59 9.70
C GLU A 51 9.69 21.24 11.06
N GLY A 52 8.78 20.62 11.80
CA GLY A 52 8.31 21.14 13.08
C GLY A 52 9.37 20.98 14.16
N GLN A 53 10.49 21.70 14.03
CA GLN A 53 11.60 21.66 14.96
C GLN A 53 11.08 21.92 16.37
N GLU A 54 11.46 21.04 17.29
CA GLU A 54 11.25 21.23 18.72
C GLU A 54 12.23 22.30 19.23
N GLU A 55 12.04 23.58 18.87
CA GLU A 55 12.83 24.75 19.31
C GLU A 55 12.77 25.01 20.85
N ASN A 56 12.39 24.00 21.65
CA ASN A 56 12.32 24.00 23.11
C ASN A 56 13.37 23.09 23.78
N SER A 57 14.05 22.20 23.05
CA SER A 57 15.10 21.33 23.61
C SER A 57 16.41 22.12 23.85
N ASN A 58 16.94 22.76 22.82
CA ASN A 58 18.25 23.43 22.88
C ASN A 58 18.29 24.79 23.62
N SER A 59 17.16 25.29 24.13
CA SER A 59 17.08 26.53 24.92
C SER A 59 16.98 26.30 26.45
N SER A 60 17.01 25.04 26.89
CA SER A 60 16.65 24.63 28.26
C SER A 60 17.82 24.22 29.17
N GLU A 61 19.03 24.00 28.64
CA GLU A 61 20.07 23.25 29.38
C GLU A 61 21.18 24.10 30.04
N GLU A 62 21.57 25.24 29.46
CA GLU A 62 22.69 26.06 29.99
C GLU A 62 22.45 26.63 31.40
N ASN A 63 21.19 26.70 31.85
CA ASN A 63 20.80 27.45 33.05
C ASN A 63 20.52 26.55 34.29
N LYS A 64 21.20 25.41 34.40
CA LYS A 64 21.01 24.43 35.49
C LYS A 64 22.25 24.01 36.29
N GLN A 65 23.44 24.55 35.99
CA GLN A 65 24.68 24.23 36.72
C GLN A 65 25.28 25.44 37.45
N LYS A 66 24.54 26.05 38.41
CA LYS A 66 25.14 27.09 39.29
C LYS A 66 24.54 27.32 40.68
N GLU A 67 23.63 26.47 41.16
CA GLU A 67 23.12 26.53 42.54
C GLU A 67 23.15 25.13 43.20
N GLU A 68 24.19 24.85 44.00
CA GLU A 68 24.19 24.08 45.27
C GLU A 68 25.60 23.53 45.61
N SER A 69 26.40 24.31 46.36
CA SER A 69 27.41 23.80 47.30
C SER A 69 28.01 24.92 48.18
N ALA A 70 28.37 24.55 49.42
CA ALA A 70 29.19 25.30 50.37
C ALA A 70 28.65 26.61 50.99
N THR A 71 27.74 26.46 51.97
CA THR A 71 27.98 27.05 53.31
C THR A 71 28.80 26.03 54.12
N ASP A 72 29.62 26.33 55.13
CA ASP A 72 30.03 27.56 55.85
C ASP A 72 31.59 27.44 56.06
N VAL A 73 32.41 28.20 56.82
CA VAL A 73 32.31 29.01 58.05
C VAL A 73 33.39 30.13 58.05
N ALA A 74 33.12 31.22 58.78
CA ALA A 74 33.99 32.30 59.33
C ALA A 74 35.54 32.27 59.07
N ASN A 75 36.24 33.39 58.87
CA ASN A 75 36.19 34.62 59.70
C ASN A 75 37.12 35.78 59.19
N GLU A 76 36.81 37.01 59.62
CA GLU A 76 37.70 38.18 59.86
C GLU A 76 38.51 38.96 58.76
N THR A 77 38.39 40.30 58.86
CA THR A 77 39.36 41.37 58.52
C THR A 77 39.56 41.92 57.09
N ALA A 78 38.67 42.87 56.73
CA ALA A 78 38.99 44.29 56.46
C ALA A 78 39.59 44.80 55.12
N ALA A 79 39.19 46.05 54.81
CA ALA A 79 39.65 47.01 53.79
C ALA A 79 39.10 46.90 52.34
N GLU A 80 38.36 47.94 51.97
CA GLU A 80 38.11 48.43 50.59
C GLU A 80 39.42 49.09 50.01
N PRO A 81 39.53 49.53 48.73
CA PRO A 81 38.43 49.83 47.80
C PRO A 81 38.68 49.63 46.28
N GLU A 82 37.68 50.08 45.50
CA GLU A 82 37.67 50.43 44.06
C GLU A 82 37.86 49.31 43.00
N ALA A 83 37.14 49.47 41.89
CA ALA A 83 37.20 48.63 40.70
C ALA A 83 37.71 49.44 39.50
N PRO A 84 38.74 48.98 38.78
CA PRO A 84 39.16 49.56 37.50
C PRO A 84 38.33 49.05 36.31
N ASP A 85 38.44 49.75 35.19
CA ASP A 85 37.53 49.65 34.04
C ASP A 85 37.65 48.35 33.21
N SER A 86 36.61 48.07 32.46
CA SER A 86 36.42 46.93 31.55
C SER A 86 37.26 46.96 30.26
N SER A 87 38.05 48.01 30.03
CA SER A 87 38.90 48.18 28.84
C SER A 87 40.08 47.21 28.78
N ASP A 88 40.77 47.02 29.90
CA ASP A 88 42.17 46.54 29.91
C ASP A 88 42.31 45.01 29.74
N ILE A 89 41.18 44.29 29.67
CA ILE A 89 41.15 42.85 29.40
C ILE A 89 41.12 42.57 27.89
N ILE A 90 40.63 43.52 27.08
CA ILE A 90 40.40 43.33 25.63
C ILE A 90 41.71 43.41 24.84
N GLU A 91 42.68 44.23 25.26
CA GLU A 91 43.98 44.39 24.59
C GLU A 91 45.00 43.27 24.85
N LYS A 92 44.59 42.12 25.41
CA LYS A 92 45.53 41.04 25.81
C LYS A 92 45.16 39.62 25.40
N SER A 93 44.17 39.48 24.55
CA SER A 93 43.88 38.25 23.82
C SER A 93 43.74 38.55 22.33
N GLU A 94 44.85 38.92 21.70
CA GLU A 94 45.06 38.65 20.28
C GLU A 94 44.90 37.14 20.10
N ILE A 95 43.76 36.70 19.58
CA ILE A 95 43.52 35.29 19.25
C ILE A 95 44.46 34.96 18.10
N SER A 96 45.36 34.02 18.34
CA SER A 96 46.46 33.74 17.42
C SER A 96 45.94 33.24 16.07
N ASP A 97 46.43 33.85 14.98
CA ASP A 97 46.19 33.48 13.57
C ASP A 97 46.86 32.14 13.18
N ASP A 98 47.05 31.26 14.17
CA ASP A 98 47.81 29.99 14.17
C ASP A 98 46.93 28.84 14.72
N LEU A 99 45.61 29.03 14.66
CA LEU A 99 44.57 28.03 14.87
C LEU A 99 43.63 27.96 13.66
N GLU A 100 44.22 27.91 12.46
CA GLU A 100 43.56 27.28 11.32
C GLU A 100 43.24 25.83 11.73
N ILE A 101 41.95 25.54 11.94
CA ILE A 101 41.50 24.17 12.19
C ILE A 101 41.58 23.44 10.86
N ASP A 102 42.70 22.76 10.63
CA ASP A 102 42.95 21.86 9.49
C ASP A 102 42.11 20.58 9.62
N ALA A 103 40.79 20.76 9.67
CA ALA A 103 39.80 19.71 9.50
C ALA A 103 39.58 19.53 7.99
N SER A 104 40.49 18.81 7.35
CA SER A 104 40.30 18.41 5.96
C SER A 104 39.02 17.57 5.83
N TRP A 105 38.36 17.62 4.66
CA TRP A 105 37.20 16.75 4.40
C TRP A 105 37.58 15.25 4.42
N ASP A 106 38.88 14.94 4.30
CA ASP A 106 39.44 13.58 4.39
C ASP A 106 39.46 13.09 5.86
N ASP A 107 39.73 13.96 6.83
CA ASP A 107 39.78 13.58 8.27
C ASP A 107 38.40 13.26 8.85
N VAL A 108 37.34 13.90 8.35
CA VAL A 108 35.95 13.65 8.78
C VAL A 108 35.38 12.35 8.21
N TYR A 109 35.88 11.89 7.06
CA TYR A 109 35.46 10.65 6.38
C TYR A 109 36.55 9.56 6.35
N SER A 110 37.61 9.71 7.14
CA SER A 110 38.67 8.72 7.29
C SER A 110 38.11 7.46 7.97
N ALA A 111 38.12 6.33 7.24
CA ALA A 111 37.56 5.06 7.69
C ALA A 111 38.44 4.38 8.77
N ASN A 112 38.46 4.97 9.97
CA ASN A 112 39.36 4.59 11.06
C ASN A 112 38.65 3.76 12.13
N THR A 113 38.96 2.47 12.19
CA THR A 113 38.68 1.60 13.35
C THR A 113 39.64 1.94 14.52
N GLY A 114 39.54 3.18 14.99
CA GLY A 114 40.41 3.77 16.02
C GLY A 114 39.89 3.54 17.44
N ASN A 115 40.68 2.88 18.29
CA ASN A 115 40.27 2.41 19.61
C ASN A 115 40.26 3.53 20.69
N THR A 116 39.70 4.72 20.40
CA THR A 116 39.80 5.91 21.26
C THR A 116 38.47 6.65 21.46
N GLY A 117 37.53 6.02 22.15
CA GLY A 117 36.84 6.65 23.28
C GLY A 117 35.87 7.82 23.03
N ILE A 118 35.55 8.16 21.79
CA ILE A 118 34.37 8.98 21.47
C ILE A 118 33.36 8.05 20.79
N ALA A 119 32.38 7.58 21.55
CA ALA A 119 31.20 6.98 20.99
C ALA A 119 30.36 8.12 20.36
N ILE A 120 30.56 8.32 19.05
CA ILE A 120 29.46 8.78 18.20
C ILE A 120 28.38 7.69 18.32
N ASP A 121 27.13 8.10 18.46
CA ASP A 121 26.03 7.19 18.78
C ASP A 121 25.63 6.35 17.55
N ASP A 122 26.34 5.23 17.37
CA ASP A 122 26.13 4.23 16.31
C ASP A 122 24.73 3.55 16.41
N ASP A 123 24.03 3.80 17.51
CA ASP A 123 22.62 3.45 17.78
C ASP A 123 21.61 4.31 16.99
N MET A 124 22.04 5.13 16.02
CA MET A 124 21.19 5.53 14.89
C MET A 124 21.38 4.56 13.71
N PRO A 125 20.60 3.46 13.62
CA PRO A 125 20.76 2.47 12.56
C PRO A 125 20.40 3.05 11.20
N VAL A 126 21.41 3.44 10.43
CA VAL A 126 21.28 3.65 8.99
C VAL A 126 20.69 2.39 8.38
N TYR A 127 19.49 2.50 7.81
CA TYR A 127 18.70 1.34 7.37
C TYR A 127 19.48 0.47 6.36
N GLN A 128 19.94 -0.69 6.81
CA GLN A 128 20.83 -1.59 6.05
C GLN A 128 20.07 -2.43 5.01
N GLY A 129 18.77 -2.19 4.82
CA GLY A 129 17.84 -3.05 4.10
C GLY A 129 17.20 -4.10 5.02
N GLU A 130 16.16 -4.75 4.50
CA GLU A 130 15.57 -5.95 5.09
C GLU A 130 15.96 -7.15 4.22
N THR A 131 16.46 -8.22 4.85
CA THR A 131 16.76 -9.48 4.16
C THR A 131 15.49 -10.31 4.03
N THR A 132 14.65 -9.98 3.05
CA THR A 132 13.57 -10.87 2.62
C THR A 132 14.16 -12.17 2.08
N GLN A 133 13.50 -13.30 2.35
CA GLN A 133 13.87 -14.61 1.79
C GLN A 133 12.79 -14.99 0.78
N SER A 134 13.15 -15.11 -0.49
CA SER A 134 12.23 -15.67 -1.49
C SER A 134 12.14 -17.19 -1.35
N LEU A 135 11.10 -17.76 -1.95
CA LEU A 135 11.00 -19.22 -2.12
C LEU A 135 12.23 -19.78 -2.87
N GLN A 136 12.78 -19.03 -3.83
CA GLN A 136 13.94 -19.44 -4.63
C GLN A 136 15.21 -19.48 -3.77
N ASP A 137 15.46 -18.47 -2.92
CA ASP A 137 16.60 -18.45 -1.98
C ASP A 137 16.56 -19.66 -1.02
N TYR A 138 15.36 -20.01 -0.52
CA TYR A 138 15.18 -21.14 0.38
C TYR A 138 15.41 -22.50 -0.29
N LEU A 139 15.12 -22.60 -1.59
CA LEU A 139 15.39 -23.79 -2.40
C LEU A 139 16.87 -23.88 -2.81
N HIS A 140 17.53 -22.75 -3.10
CA HIS A 140 18.98 -22.70 -3.33
C HIS A 140 19.77 -23.12 -2.10
N TRP A 141 19.38 -22.63 -0.91
CA TRP A 141 19.96 -23.09 0.35
C TRP A 141 19.81 -24.60 0.55
N GLN A 142 18.69 -25.20 0.16
CA GLN A 142 18.51 -26.66 0.20
C GLN A 142 19.32 -27.40 -0.87
N LEU A 143 19.47 -26.82 -2.07
CA LEU A 143 20.33 -27.35 -3.13
C LEU A 143 21.77 -27.48 -2.61
N ASP A 144 22.34 -26.41 -2.05
CA ASP A 144 23.69 -26.36 -1.47
C ASP A 144 23.91 -27.38 -0.33
N LEU A 145 22.84 -27.73 0.41
CA LEU A 145 22.88 -28.77 1.45
C LEU A 145 22.79 -30.21 0.89
N THR A 146 22.53 -30.39 -0.41
CA THR A 146 22.39 -31.71 -1.04
C THR A 146 23.55 -32.07 -1.97
N PRO A 147 24.05 -33.33 -1.93
CA PRO A 147 25.17 -33.76 -2.76
C PRO A 147 24.72 -34.04 -4.21
N PHE A 148 24.71 -32.99 -5.02
CA PHE A 148 24.58 -33.04 -6.48
C PHE A 148 25.95 -33.06 -7.18
N THR A 149 26.00 -33.48 -8.43
CA THR A 149 27.16 -33.22 -9.32
C THR A 149 27.10 -31.79 -9.87
N ASP A 150 28.20 -31.29 -10.43
CA ASP A 150 28.25 -29.94 -11.01
C ASP A 150 27.23 -29.76 -12.15
N THR A 151 26.95 -30.83 -12.91
CA THR A 151 25.90 -30.86 -13.95
C THR A 151 24.48 -30.92 -13.36
N ASP A 152 24.25 -31.77 -12.35
CA ASP A 152 22.94 -31.81 -11.67
C ASP A 152 22.61 -30.46 -11.00
N ASN A 153 23.62 -29.77 -10.46
CA ASN A 153 23.47 -28.46 -9.80
C ASN A 153 23.05 -27.37 -10.82
N ALA A 154 23.66 -27.35 -12.01
CA ALA A 154 23.24 -26.45 -13.08
C ALA A 154 21.78 -26.71 -13.52
N ILE A 155 21.39 -27.97 -13.68
CA ILE A 155 20.00 -28.37 -13.99
C ILE A 155 19.06 -27.96 -12.84
N ALA A 156 19.46 -28.18 -11.59
CA ALA A 156 18.67 -27.87 -10.41
C ALA A 156 18.46 -26.36 -10.22
N THR A 157 19.48 -25.55 -10.49
CA THR A 157 19.40 -24.09 -10.53
C THR A 157 18.39 -23.63 -11.57
N ALA A 158 18.49 -24.11 -12.82
CA ALA A 158 17.53 -23.77 -13.88
C ALA A 158 16.08 -24.20 -13.56
N ILE A 159 15.90 -25.29 -12.80
CA ILE A 159 14.57 -25.70 -12.30
C ILE A 159 14.05 -24.73 -11.22
N ILE A 160 14.89 -24.27 -10.28
CA ILE A 160 14.50 -23.33 -9.21
C ILE A 160 14.13 -21.95 -9.78
N ASP A 161 14.93 -21.43 -10.71
CA ASP A 161 14.64 -20.17 -11.42
C ASP A 161 13.27 -20.20 -12.14
N ALA A 162 12.87 -21.39 -12.63
CA ALA A 162 11.59 -21.61 -13.31
C ALA A 162 10.38 -21.81 -12.37
N VAL A 163 10.56 -21.83 -11.04
CA VAL A 163 9.48 -21.93 -10.05
C VAL A 163 8.88 -20.56 -9.73
N ASP A 164 7.56 -20.43 -9.91
CA ASP A 164 6.76 -19.27 -9.50
C ASP A 164 6.55 -19.25 -7.97
N ASN A 165 6.24 -18.08 -7.41
CA ASN A 165 6.04 -17.83 -5.97
C ASN A 165 4.99 -18.75 -5.30
N TYR A 166 4.09 -19.37 -6.07
CA TYR A 166 3.12 -20.36 -5.57
C TYR A 166 3.71 -21.79 -5.41
N GLY A 167 4.91 -22.05 -5.94
CA GLY A 167 5.60 -23.35 -5.92
C GLY A 167 5.44 -24.22 -7.18
N TYR A 168 4.84 -23.71 -8.25
CA TYR A 168 4.69 -24.46 -9.52
C TYR A 168 5.79 -24.14 -10.52
N LEU A 169 6.13 -25.13 -11.36
CA LEU A 169 7.04 -24.95 -12.48
C LEU A 169 6.34 -24.24 -13.65
N THR A 170 6.92 -23.16 -14.17
CA THR A 170 6.34 -22.36 -15.26
C THR A 170 6.77 -22.83 -16.67
N VAL A 171 7.93 -23.50 -16.74
CA VAL A 171 8.61 -23.93 -17.98
C VAL A 171 8.46 -25.45 -18.15
N SER A 172 8.46 -25.96 -19.37
CA SER A 172 8.46 -27.41 -19.63
C SER A 172 9.86 -28.03 -19.44
N THR A 173 9.92 -29.34 -19.17
CA THR A 173 11.19 -30.07 -19.08
C THR A 173 11.95 -30.14 -20.42
N GLU A 174 11.28 -29.91 -21.54
CA GLU A 174 11.91 -29.83 -22.87
C GLU A 174 12.64 -28.48 -23.04
N GLU A 175 12.00 -27.38 -22.64
CA GLU A 175 12.60 -26.03 -22.65
C GLU A 175 13.75 -25.89 -21.63
N ILE A 176 13.65 -26.56 -20.46
CA ILE A 176 14.75 -26.62 -19.48
C ILE A 176 15.98 -27.34 -20.08
N LEU A 177 15.78 -28.43 -20.83
CA LEU A 177 16.88 -29.12 -21.51
C LEU A 177 17.50 -28.25 -22.61
N GLU A 178 16.69 -27.53 -23.40
CA GLU A 178 17.19 -26.56 -24.38
C GLU A 178 17.98 -25.41 -23.72
N SER A 179 17.65 -25.00 -22.49
CA SER A 179 18.39 -23.95 -21.77
C SER A 179 19.76 -24.39 -21.22
N VAL A 180 20.02 -25.70 -21.08
CA VAL A 180 21.26 -26.24 -20.50
C VAL A 180 22.34 -26.53 -21.55
N ASP A 181 21.95 -26.66 -22.83
CA ASP A 181 22.81 -26.75 -24.04
C ASP A 181 24.09 -27.63 -23.87
N ASN A 182 23.91 -28.82 -23.27
CA ASN A 182 24.96 -29.84 -23.14
C ASN A 182 24.59 -31.10 -23.92
N GLU A 183 25.47 -31.56 -24.83
CA GLU A 183 25.23 -32.75 -25.68
C GLU A 183 25.13 -34.07 -24.89
N ASP A 184 25.59 -34.11 -23.63
CA ASP A 184 25.59 -35.29 -22.76
C ASP A 184 24.33 -35.43 -21.87
N VAL A 185 23.45 -34.42 -21.79
CA VAL A 185 22.29 -34.41 -20.86
C VAL A 185 21.02 -34.97 -21.53
N GLU A 186 20.41 -35.99 -20.93
CA GLU A 186 19.14 -36.57 -21.39
C GLU A 186 17.92 -36.09 -20.55
N LEU A 187 16.71 -36.14 -21.14
CA LEU A 187 15.45 -35.80 -20.44
C LEU A 187 15.25 -36.60 -19.14
N ASP A 188 15.72 -37.85 -19.11
CA ASP A 188 15.63 -38.73 -17.93
C ASP A 188 16.45 -38.20 -16.74
N GLU A 189 17.55 -37.48 -16.98
CA GLU A 189 18.34 -36.83 -15.93
C GLU A 189 17.65 -35.59 -15.38
N VAL A 190 17.10 -34.74 -16.27
CA VAL A 190 16.27 -33.58 -15.88
C VAL A 190 15.07 -34.04 -15.06
N GLU A 191 14.41 -35.13 -15.46
CA GLU A 191 13.33 -35.74 -14.67
C GLU A 191 13.79 -36.29 -13.32
N ALA A 192 15.02 -36.82 -13.21
CA ALA A 192 15.57 -37.33 -11.95
C ALA A 192 15.89 -36.20 -10.96
N VAL A 193 16.53 -35.13 -11.43
CA VAL A 193 16.83 -33.92 -10.65
C VAL A 193 15.52 -33.22 -10.22
N LEU A 194 14.56 -33.08 -11.13
CA LEU A 194 13.23 -32.54 -10.83
C LEU A 194 12.49 -33.34 -9.75
N LYS A 195 12.50 -34.68 -9.83
CA LYS A 195 11.91 -35.57 -8.80
C LYS A 195 12.65 -35.50 -7.45
N ARG A 196 13.90 -35.01 -7.42
CA ARG A 196 14.66 -34.77 -6.20
C ARG A 196 14.29 -33.41 -5.57
N ILE A 197 14.15 -32.36 -6.37
CA ILE A 197 13.70 -31.02 -5.93
C ILE A 197 12.25 -31.06 -5.44
N GLN A 198 11.39 -31.87 -6.05
CA GLN A 198 10.01 -32.12 -5.59
C GLN A 198 9.92 -32.73 -4.17
N GLN A 199 11.03 -33.20 -3.60
CA GLN A 199 11.14 -33.73 -2.23
C GLN A 199 11.76 -32.71 -1.24
N PHE A 200 12.07 -31.49 -1.69
CA PHE A 200 12.53 -30.41 -0.82
C PHE A 200 11.36 -29.87 0.02
N ASP A 201 11.68 -29.15 1.10
CA ASP A 201 10.69 -28.41 1.87
C ASP A 201 10.44 -27.05 1.17
N PRO A 202 9.20 -26.62 0.92
CA PRO A 202 7.93 -27.29 1.20
C PRO A 202 7.52 -28.33 0.13
N LEU A 203 6.97 -29.45 0.60
CA LEU A 203 6.64 -30.62 -0.25
C LEU A 203 5.71 -30.28 -1.41
N GLY A 204 6.09 -30.70 -2.62
CA GLY A 204 5.31 -30.50 -3.84
C GLY A 204 5.65 -29.23 -4.64
N VAL A 205 6.71 -28.50 -4.24
CA VAL A 205 7.40 -27.51 -5.08
C VAL A 205 7.89 -28.13 -6.40
N ALA A 206 8.05 -27.31 -7.45
CA ALA A 206 8.46 -27.74 -8.80
C ALA A 206 7.56 -28.83 -9.40
N SER A 207 6.28 -28.83 -9.00
CA SER A 207 5.23 -29.61 -9.67
C SER A 207 4.72 -28.86 -10.89
N ARG A 208 4.45 -29.59 -11.98
CA ARG A 208 3.93 -29.08 -13.26
C ARG A 208 2.41 -28.85 -13.19
N ASN A 209 1.73 -29.47 -12.24
CA ASN A 209 0.27 -29.39 -12.07
C ASN A 209 -0.14 -29.67 -10.61
N LEU A 210 -1.28 -29.13 -10.17
CA LEU A 210 -1.89 -29.37 -8.84
C LEU A 210 -2.06 -30.87 -8.54
N GLN A 211 -2.39 -31.68 -9.55
CA GLN A 211 -2.50 -33.14 -9.41
C GLN A 211 -1.19 -33.77 -8.94
N GLU A 212 -0.06 -33.35 -9.50
CA GLU A 212 1.28 -33.83 -9.16
C GLU A 212 1.68 -33.37 -7.76
N CYS A 213 1.46 -32.08 -7.44
CA CYS A 213 1.69 -31.51 -6.11
C CYS A 213 1.01 -32.33 -4.99
N LEU A 214 -0.30 -32.59 -5.13
CA LEU A 214 -1.09 -33.33 -4.15
C LEU A 214 -0.72 -34.83 -4.10
N LEU A 215 -0.31 -35.43 -5.22
CA LEU A 215 0.16 -36.82 -5.24
C LEU A 215 1.54 -36.99 -4.59
N LEU A 216 2.45 -36.03 -4.75
CA LEU A 216 3.75 -35.97 -4.08
C LEU A 216 3.57 -35.82 -2.56
N GLN A 217 2.72 -34.89 -2.12
CA GLN A 217 2.39 -34.74 -0.71
C GLN A 217 1.76 -36.02 -0.13
N LEU A 218 0.85 -36.70 -0.85
CA LEU A 218 0.32 -38.00 -0.44
C LEU A 218 1.32 -39.17 -0.58
N ALA A 219 2.48 -38.98 -1.20
CA ALA A 219 3.52 -40.01 -1.30
C ALA A 219 4.35 -40.13 -0.01
N THR A 220 4.47 -39.05 0.77
CA THR A 220 5.21 -39.05 2.05
C THR A 220 4.40 -39.56 3.24
N PHE A 221 3.06 -39.60 3.13
CA PHE A 221 2.18 -40.10 4.19
C PHE A 221 2.38 -41.61 4.47
N PRO A 222 2.38 -42.05 5.74
CA PRO A 222 2.48 -43.46 6.10
C PRO A 222 1.34 -44.31 5.51
N GLN A 223 1.68 -45.47 4.95
CA GLN A 223 0.73 -46.39 4.28
C GLN A 223 -0.39 -46.91 5.21
N GLU A 224 -0.22 -46.83 6.53
CA GLU A 224 -1.27 -47.17 7.52
C GLU A 224 -2.38 -46.12 7.62
N THR A 225 -2.21 -44.92 7.06
CA THR A 225 -3.24 -43.87 7.12
C THR A 225 -4.43 -44.23 6.22
N PRO A 226 -5.67 -44.11 6.72
CA PRO A 226 -6.81 -44.76 6.10
C PRO A 226 -7.24 -44.06 4.80
N TRP A 227 -7.68 -44.87 3.84
CA TRP A 227 -8.15 -44.46 2.50
C TRP A 227 -7.13 -43.76 1.58
N LEU A 228 -5.81 -43.75 1.89
CA LEU A 228 -4.77 -43.20 1.01
C LEU A 228 -4.87 -43.64 -0.46
N GLU A 229 -5.01 -44.94 -0.70
CA GLU A 229 -5.10 -45.51 -2.07
C GLU A 229 -6.30 -44.93 -2.84
N GLN A 230 -7.42 -44.68 -2.15
CA GLN A 230 -8.62 -44.11 -2.73
C GLN A 230 -8.48 -42.60 -2.97
N ALA A 231 -7.77 -41.89 -2.09
CA ALA A 231 -7.42 -40.48 -2.31
C ALA A 231 -6.52 -40.32 -3.55
N LYS A 232 -5.49 -41.17 -3.70
CA LYS A 232 -4.61 -41.20 -4.88
C LYS A 232 -5.40 -41.51 -6.17
N LEU A 233 -6.20 -42.58 -6.17
CA LEU A 233 -7.03 -42.96 -7.33
C LEU A 233 -8.02 -41.85 -7.74
N ILE A 234 -8.57 -41.10 -6.78
CA ILE A 234 -9.47 -39.96 -7.02
C ILE A 234 -8.71 -38.78 -7.62
N LEU A 235 -7.51 -38.45 -7.12
CA LEU A 235 -6.68 -37.37 -7.67
C LEU A 235 -6.13 -37.71 -9.06
N GLU A 236 -5.73 -38.97 -9.30
CA GLU A 236 -5.24 -39.44 -10.60
C GLU A 236 -6.27 -39.35 -11.72
N ASN A 237 -7.55 -39.61 -11.42
CA ASN A 237 -8.57 -39.86 -12.45
C ASN A 237 -9.78 -38.90 -12.41
N HIS A 238 -9.99 -38.13 -11.33
CA HIS A 238 -11.23 -37.38 -11.09
C HIS A 238 -11.02 -35.92 -10.61
N ILE A 239 -9.82 -35.34 -10.78
CA ILE A 239 -9.52 -33.98 -10.27
C ILE A 239 -10.45 -32.89 -10.83
N ASP A 240 -10.81 -32.97 -12.13
CA ASP A 240 -11.81 -32.07 -12.75
C ASP A 240 -13.21 -32.21 -12.12
N GLN A 241 -13.61 -33.42 -11.76
CA GLN A 241 -14.90 -33.66 -11.10
C GLN A 241 -14.89 -33.14 -9.66
N LEU A 242 -13.74 -33.24 -8.98
CA LEU A 242 -13.54 -32.70 -7.63
C LEU A 242 -13.62 -31.17 -7.62
N GLY A 243 -12.99 -30.51 -8.60
CA GLY A 243 -13.11 -29.06 -8.83
C GLY A 243 -14.54 -28.61 -9.11
N ASN A 244 -15.29 -29.36 -9.94
CA ASN A 244 -16.71 -29.12 -10.19
C ASN A 244 -17.64 -29.50 -9.03
N ARG A 245 -17.15 -30.24 -8.03
CA ARG A 245 -17.88 -30.76 -6.86
C ARG A 245 -19.00 -31.74 -7.20
N ASP A 246 -18.86 -32.49 -8.29
CA ASP A 246 -19.84 -33.49 -8.74
C ASP A 246 -19.70 -34.83 -8.00
N TYR A 247 -19.86 -34.78 -6.68
CA TYR A 247 -19.70 -35.91 -5.75
C TYR A 247 -20.52 -37.17 -6.12
N LYS A 248 -21.58 -37.01 -6.93
CA LYS A 248 -22.45 -38.10 -7.43
C LYS A 248 -21.90 -38.88 -8.63
N LEU A 249 -20.89 -38.35 -9.32
CA LEU A 249 -20.13 -39.07 -10.34
C LEU A 249 -18.98 -39.81 -9.66
N ILE A 250 -18.18 -39.06 -8.89
CA ILE A 250 -17.09 -39.59 -8.04
C ILE A 250 -17.57 -40.79 -7.20
N SER A 251 -18.72 -40.71 -6.51
CA SER A 251 -19.22 -41.84 -5.69
C SER A 251 -19.64 -43.08 -6.49
N LYS A 252 -19.97 -42.94 -7.77
CA LYS A 252 -20.31 -44.07 -8.66
C LYS A 252 -19.07 -44.71 -9.26
N GLU A 253 -18.09 -43.88 -9.62
CA GLU A 253 -16.89 -44.31 -10.35
C GLU A 253 -15.85 -44.89 -9.37
N SER A 254 -15.64 -44.26 -8.21
CA SER A 254 -14.88 -44.82 -7.07
C SER A 254 -15.60 -45.97 -6.34
N LYS A 255 -16.92 -46.10 -6.51
CA LYS A 255 -17.79 -47.07 -5.79
C LYS A 255 -17.85 -46.91 -4.26
N LEU A 256 -17.34 -45.79 -3.73
CA LEU A 256 -17.36 -45.47 -2.30
C LEU A 256 -18.75 -45.03 -1.80
N LYS A 257 -19.05 -45.27 -0.52
CA LYS A 257 -20.26 -44.73 0.13
C LYS A 257 -20.07 -43.25 0.47
N GLU A 258 -21.18 -42.52 0.64
CA GLU A 258 -21.18 -41.09 1.00
C GLU A 258 -20.51 -40.77 2.35
N ALA A 259 -20.29 -41.78 3.21
CA ALA A 259 -19.49 -41.65 4.44
C ALA A 259 -17.98 -41.73 4.14
N GLU A 260 -17.54 -42.81 3.50
CA GLU A 260 -16.14 -43.06 3.12
C GLU A 260 -15.58 -41.93 2.24
N LEU A 261 -16.38 -41.42 1.30
CA LEU A 261 -16.02 -40.28 0.46
C LEU A 261 -15.85 -38.98 1.26
N ARG A 262 -16.50 -38.82 2.42
CA ARG A 262 -16.30 -37.65 3.30
C ARG A 262 -14.94 -37.69 3.97
N GLU A 263 -14.53 -38.87 4.45
CA GLU A 263 -13.26 -39.07 5.15
C GLU A 263 -12.07 -38.88 4.19
N VAL A 264 -12.16 -39.43 2.96
CA VAL A 264 -11.20 -39.14 1.87
C VAL A 264 -11.14 -37.63 1.56
N MET A 265 -12.29 -36.95 1.49
CA MET A 265 -12.34 -35.53 1.16
C MET A 265 -11.81 -34.64 2.30
N GLN A 266 -11.89 -35.09 3.55
CA GLN A 266 -11.24 -34.40 4.68
C GLN A 266 -9.72 -34.51 4.58
N LEU A 267 -9.17 -35.69 4.25
CA LEU A 267 -7.74 -35.87 4.01
C LEU A 267 -7.23 -34.98 2.86
N ILE A 268 -7.93 -34.95 1.72
CA ILE A 268 -7.55 -34.10 0.58
C ILE A 268 -7.66 -32.60 0.91
N GLN A 269 -8.53 -32.19 1.85
CA GLN A 269 -8.64 -30.81 2.33
C GLN A 269 -7.61 -30.43 3.41
N GLN A 270 -6.74 -31.36 3.83
CA GLN A 270 -5.60 -31.10 4.72
C GLN A 270 -4.27 -30.95 3.95
N LEU A 271 -4.30 -31.09 2.62
CA LEU A 271 -3.14 -30.91 1.75
C LEU A 271 -3.04 -29.43 1.31
N ASP A 272 -1.84 -28.87 1.32
CA ASP A 272 -1.60 -27.49 0.93
C ASP A 272 -1.38 -27.37 -0.58
N PRO A 273 -2.33 -26.79 -1.35
CA PRO A 273 -2.27 -26.80 -2.82
C PRO A 273 -1.21 -25.85 -3.39
N ARG A 274 -0.66 -24.94 -2.58
CA ARG A 274 0.31 -23.89 -2.94
C ARG A 274 1.39 -23.82 -1.86
N PRO A 275 2.43 -24.66 -1.95
CA PRO A 275 3.40 -24.80 -0.87
C PRO A 275 4.28 -23.54 -0.67
N GLY A 276 4.48 -22.72 -1.72
CA GLY A 276 5.30 -21.50 -1.64
C GLY A 276 4.78 -20.41 -0.69
N ASN A 277 3.47 -20.37 -0.44
CA ASN A 277 2.81 -19.40 0.46
C ASN A 277 3.24 -19.50 1.93
N SER A 278 4.00 -20.52 2.32
CA SER A 278 4.49 -20.71 3.71
C SER A 278 5.86 -20.09 3.98
N ILE A 279 6.60 -19.67 2.94
CA ILE A 279 7.96 -19.12 3.05
C ILE A 279 7.96 -17.63 2.70
N THR A 280 7.39 -17.27 1.56
CA THR A 280 7.30 -15.87 1.13
C THR A 280 6.40 -15.08 2.09
N PRO A 281 6.91 -14.05 2.79
CA PRO A 281 6.06 -13.16 3.58
C PRO A 281 5.15 -12.35 2.65
N ASP A 282 3.86 -12.25 2.95
CA ASP A 282 2.95 -11.35 2.25
C ASP A 282 3.35 -9.88 2.55
N GLU A 283 3.92 -9.18 1.56
CA GLU A 283 4.15 -7.73 1.65
C GLU A 283 2.81 -6.99 1.73
N THR A 284 2.41 -6.58 2.93
CA THR A 284 1.15 -5.86 3.15
C THR A 284 1.28 -4.41 2.69
N GLU A 285 0.80 -4.08 1.48
CA GLU A 285 0.76 -2.71 0.96
C GLU A 285 -0.05 -1.76 1.90
N TYR A 286 0.66 -0.86 2.60
CA TYR A 286 0.04 0.13 3.48
C TYR A 286 -0.38 1.39 2.72
N VAL A 287 -1.68 1.54 2.45
CA VAL A 287 -2.23 2.75 1.82
C VAL A 287 -2.35 3.90 2.84
N ILE A 288 -1.48 4.92 2.71
CA ILE A 288 -1.54 6.14 3.54
C ILE A 288 -2.79 6.97 3.15
N PRO A 289 -3.70 7.31 4.08
CA PRO A 289 -4.92 8.06 3.79
C PRO A 289 -4.71 9.58 3.78
N ASP A 290 -5.30 10.29 2.81
CA ASP A 290 -5.33 11.75 2.75
C ASP A 290 -6.24 12.37 3.84
N VAL A 291 -7.37 11.71 4.12
CA VAL A 291 -8.47 12.27 4.91
C VAL A 291 -8.93 11.26 5.95
N SER A 292 -9.09 11.70 7.20
CA SER A 292 -9.59 10.89 8.31
C SER A 292 -10.99 11.36 8.74
N VAL A 293 -11.89 10.40 8.96
CA VAL A 293 -13.28 10.65 9.40
C VAL A 293 -13.53 9.95 10.73
N PHE A 294 -13.90 10.72 11.74
CA PHE A 294 -14.19 10.22 13.10
C PHE A 294 -15.49 10.82 13.66
N LYS A 295 -16.03 10.21 14.72
CA LYS A 295 -17.31 10.60 15.33
C LYS A 295 -17.10 11.21 16.72
N ASP A 296 -16.94 12.53 16.80
CA ASP A 296 -16.89 13.23 18.10
C ASP A 296 -18.30 13.63 18.56
N ARG A 297 -18.64 13.32 19.82
CA ARG A 297 -19.92 13.71 20.48
C ARG A 297 -21.18 13.46 19.64
N GLY A 298 -21.17 12.41 18.81
CA GLY A 298 -22.28 12.04 17.92
C GLY A 298 -22.33 12.79 16.58
N LYS A 299 -21.37 13.66 16.28
CA LYS A 299 -21.20 14.31 14.97
C LYS A 299 -20.02 13.69 14.21
N TRP A 300 -20.20 13.49 12.91
CA TRP A 300 -19.12 13.10 12.02
C TRP A 300 -18.24 14.33 11.70
N THR A 301 -16.95 14.21 12.00
CA THR A 301 -15.93 15.25 11.80
C THR A 301 -14.90 14.74 10.80
N VAL A 302 -14.43 15.64 9.94
CA VAL A 302 -13.51 15.34 8.84
C VAL A 302 -12.24 16.19 8.99
N SER A 303 -11.09 15.52 9.06
CA SER A 303 -9.75 16.09 9.13
C SER A 303 -8.89 15.63 7.95
N ILE A 304 -7.96 16.47 7.52
CA ILE A 304 -6.89 16.08 6.59
C ILE A 304 -5.77 15.45 7.44
N ASN A 305 -5.08 14.44 6.92
CA ASN A 305 -3.87 13.92 7.52
C ASN A 305 -2.71 14.94 7.31
N PRO A 306 -2.13 15.53 8.37
CA PRO A 306 -1.02 16.47 8.21
C PRO A 306 0.23 15.81 7.63
N ASP A 307 0.44 14.53 7.91
CA ASP A 307 1.66 13.80 7.55
C ASP A 307 1.73 13.48 6.04
N SER A 308 0.59 13.57 5.34
CA SER A 308 0.49 13.35 3.88
C SER A 308 0.86 14.56 3.03
N VAL A 309 1.13 15.74 3.64
CA VAL A 309 1.49 16.97 2.92
C VAL A 309 2.48 17.80 3.75
N PRO A 310 3.75 17.97 3.31
CA PRO A 310 4.71 18.79 4.04
C PRO A 310 4.22 20.24 4.13
N ARG A 311 4.42 20.86 5.29
CA ARG A 311 4.10 22.27 5.50
C ARG A 311 5.15 23.13 4.83
N LEU A 312 4.77 23.89 3.81
CA LEU A 312 5.69 24.76 3.08
C LEU A 312 5.65 26.20 3.64
N LYS A 313 6.82 26.70 4.05
CA LYS A 313 7.05 28.11 4.42
C LYS A 313 7.78 28.83 3.28
N VAL A 314 7.76 30.17 3.32
CA VAL A 314 8.61 31.01 2.48
C VAL A 314 9.73 31.54 3.35
N ASN A 315 10.99 31.30 2.98
CA ASN A 315 12.14 31.80 3.72
C ASN A 315 12.15 33.34 3.73
N GLN A 316 11.93 33.92 4.90
CA GLN A 316 11.73 35.36 5.03
C GLN A 316 13.03 36.16 4.84
N GLN A 317 14.19 35.56 5.12
CA GLN A 317 15.48 36.23 5.02
C GLN A 317 15.76 36.58 3.55
N TYR A 318 15.71 35.58 2.66
CA TYR A 318 15.84 35.77 1.21
C TYR A 318 14.73 36.65 0.63
N ALA A 319 13.50 36.57 1.15
CA ALA A 319 12.41 37.45 0.74
C ALA A 319 12.67 38.95 1.06
N THR A 320 13.56 39.29 1.99
CA THR A 320 13.95 40.69 2.23
C THR A 320 14.92 41.25 1.18
N LEU A 321 15.80 40.41 0.62
CA LEU A 321 16.79 40.79 -0.40
C LEU A 321 16.12 41.19 -1.72
N GLY A 322 14.95 40.62 -2.04
CA GLY A 322 14.11 40.98 -3.19
C GLY A 322 13.51 42.40 -3.17
N LYS A 323 13.96 43.30 -2.29
CA LYS A 323 13.51 44.70 -2.21
C LYS A 323 14.27 45.66 -3.14
N GLY A 324 15.37 45.23 -3.76
CA GLY A 324 16.16 46.03 -4.71
C GLY A 324 15.52 46.21 -6.11
N ASN A 325 16.31 46.64 -7.09
CA ASN A 325 15.90 46.72 -8.50
C ASN A 325 16.98 46.15 -9.46
N SER A 326 17.82 45.24 -8.96
CA SER A 326 18.78 44.47 -9.77
C SER A 326 18.08 43.33 -10.52
N ALA A 327 18.80 42.64 -11.42
CA ALA A 327 18.31 41.42 -12.08
C ALA A 327 17.98 40.32 -11.05
N ASP A 328 18.87 40.11 -10.07
CA ASP A 328 18.70 39.21 -8.93
C ASP A 328 17.49 39.60 -8.06
N SER A 329 17.20 40.91 -7.91
CA SER A 329 15.97 41.39 -7.26
C SER A 329 14.70 41.03 -8.05
N GLN A 330 14.78 40.81 -9.36
CA GLN A 330 13.68 40.34 -10.19
C GLN A 330 13.53 38.81 -10.13
N PHE A 331 14.64 38.07 -10.13
CA PHE A 331 14.67 36.62 -9.91
C PHE A 331 14.08 36.23 -8.54
N ILE A 332 14.50 36.89 -7.46
CA ILE A 332 13.90 36.68 -6.12
C ILE A 332 12.39 36.99 -6.14
N ARG A 333 11.91 37.90 -7.01
CA ARG A 333 10.47 38.21 -7.13
C ARG A 333 9.68 37.19 -7.94
N SER A 334 10.20 36.67 -9.05
CA SER A 334 9.54 35.58 -9.79
C SER A 334 9.39 34.36 -8.90
N ASN A 335 10.49 33.95 -8.27
CA ASN A 335 10.56 32.74 -7.46
C ASN A 335 9.72 32.88 -6.17
N LEU A 336 9.64 34.09 -5.58
CA LEU A 336 8.72 34.40 -4.47
C LEU A 336 7.24 34.40 -4.90
N GLN A 337 6.94 34.86 -6.12
CA GLN A 337 5.59 34.82 -6.66
C GLN A 337 5.16 33.37 -6.96
N GLU A 338 6.06 32.55 -7.49
CA GLU A 338 5.86 31.12 -7.74
C GLU A 338 5.69 30.35 -6.42
N ALA A 339 6.55 30.57 -5.42
CA ALA A 339 6.43 29.96 -4.10
C ALA A 339 5.08 30.28 -3.44
N LYS A 340 4.68 31.57 -3.41
CA LYS A 340 3.37 31.99 -2.87
C LYS A 340 2.20 31.43 -3.69
N TRP A 341 2.38 31.24 -4.99
CA TRP A 341 1.37 30.66 -5.84
C TRP A 341 1.23 29.14 -5.60
N LEU A 342 2.33 28.41 -5.44
CA LEU A 342 2.36 26.99 -5.09
C LEU A 342 1.69 26.74 -3.73
N ILE A 343 2.09 27.49 -2.69
CA ILE A 343 1.50 27.40 -1.35
C ILE A 343 0.00 27.66 -1.39
N LYS A 344 -0.46 28.69 -2.13
CA LYS A 344 -1.88 28.97 -2.31
C LYS A 344 -2.62 27.88 -3.11
N SER A 345 -1.96 27.29 -4.11
CA SER A 345 -2.52 26.18 -4.88
C SER A 345 -2.71 24.95 -3.96
N LEU A 346 -1.72 24.63 -3.14
CA LEU A 346 -1.75 23.55 -2.16
C LEU A 346 -2.82 23.77 -1.08
N GLU A 347 -2.91 24.98 -0.52
CA GLU A 347 -3.99 25.38 0.39
C GLU A 347 -5.38 25.20 -0.25
N SER A 348 -5.52 25.57 -1.53
CA SER A 348 -6.79 25.38 -2.28
C SER A 348 -7.11 23.92 -2.61
N ARG A 349 -6.10 23.06 -2.84
CA ARG A 349 -6.27 21.58 -2.93
C ARG A 349 -6.79 21.05 -1.60
N ASN A 350 -6.17 21.44 -0.50
CA ASN A 350 -6.55 20.98 0.84
C ASN A 350 -7.97 21.46 1.20
N GLU A 351 -8.30 22.73 0.94
CA GLU A 351 -9.65 23.27 1.19
C GLU A 351 -10.73 22.60 0.32
N THR A 352 -10.46 22.35 -0.97
CA THR A 352 -11.42 21.68 -1.86
C THR A 352 -11.61 20.20 -1.54
N LEU A 353 -10.54 19.47 -1.22
CA LEU A 353 -10.61 18.08 -0.77
C LEU A 353 -11.43 17.96 0.53
N LEU A 354 -11.19 18.83 1.51
CA LEU A 354 -11.93 18.88 2.77
C LEU A 354 -13.40 19.32 2.59
N LYS A 355 -13.71 20.22 1.66
CA LYS A 355 -15.10 20.56 1.28
C LYS A 355 -15.81 19.35 0.68
N VAL A 356 -15.21 18.71 -0.34
CA VAL A 356 -15.77 17.52 -0.99
C VAL A 356 -15.97 16.38 0.01
N ALA A 357 -14.97 16.09 0.86
CA ALA A 357 -15.06 15.03 1.87
C ALA A 357 -16.16 15.30 2.90
N ARG A 358 -16.35 16.55 3.36
CA ARG A 358 -17.48 16.92 4.23
C ARG A 358 -18.83 16.69 3.55
N CYS A 359 -19.00 17.14 2.31
CA CYS A 359 -20.25 16.93 1.57
C CYS A 359 -20.55 15.44 1.34
N ILE A 360 -19.54 14.60 1.06
CA ILE A 360 -19.70 13.13 1.00
C ILE A 360 -20.20 12.59 2.35
N VAL A 361 -19.52 12.93 3.44
CA VAL A 361 -19.85 12.46 4.80
C VAL A 361 -21.24 12.89 5.26
N GLU A 362 -21.67 14.12 4.93
CA GLU A 362 -23.01 14.63 5.25
C GLU A 362 -24.14 13.90 4.52
N HIS A 363 -23.97 13.55 3.25
CA HIS A 363 -24.96 12.78 2.51
C HIS A 363 -24.97 11.30 2.93
N GLN A 364 -23.78 10.73 3.14
CA GLN A 364 -23.54 9.31 3.41
C GLN A 364 -23.54 8.92 4.90
N GLN A 365 -24.04 9.74 5.82
CA GLN A 365 -24.09 9.41 7.27
C GLN A 365 -24.64 8.01 7.57
N ASN A 366 -25.62 7.53 6.78
CA ASN A 366 -26.17 6.18 6.87
C ASN A 366 -25.11 5.08 6.65
N PHE A 367 -24.17 5.26 5.70
CA PHE A 367 -23.06 4.34 5.46
C PHE A 367 -22.11 4.28 6.65
N PHE A 368 -21.78 5.43 7.26
CA PHE A 368 -20.86 5.45 8.40
C PHE A 368 -21.48 4.82 9.66
N GLU A 369 -22.80 4.90 9.83
CA GLU A 369 -23.52 4.31 10.97
C GLU A 369 -23.80 2.80 10.79
N TYR A 370 -24.32 2.38 9.63
CA TYR A 370 -24.78 1.00 9.38
C TYR A 370 -23.84 0.17 8.49
N GLY A 371 -22.93 0.81 7.77
CA GLY A 371 -22.03 0.19 6.79
C GLY A 371 -22.57 0.22 5.35
N GLU A 372 -21.93 -0.57 4.48
CA GLU A 372 -22.25 -0.71 3.04
C GLU A 372 -23.75 -0.95 2.77
N GLU A 373 -24.46 -1.61 3.69
CA GLU A 373 -25.89 -1.92 3.59
C GLU A 373 -26.80 -0.71 3.41
N ALA A 374 -26.43 0.46 3.97
CA ALA A 374 -27.26 1.67 3.97
C ALA A 374 -26.67 2.80 3.12
N MET A 375 -25.76 2.47 2.21
CA MET A 375 -25.14 3.43 1.28
C MET A 375 -26.17 3.99 0.31
N LYS A 376 -26.35 5.32 0.32
CA LYS A 376 -27.18 6.02 -0.68
C LYS A 376 -26.39 6.12 -1.99
N PRO A 377 -27.04 6.07 -3.16
CA PRO A 377 -26.39 6.51 -4.38
C PRO A 377 -26.19 8.03 -4.37
N MET A 378 -25.21 8.50 -5.15
CA MET A 378 -24.79 9.89 -5.25
C MET A 378 -24.08 10.10 -6.59
N VAL A 379 -24.38 11.19 -7.28
CA VAL A 379 -23.75 11.57 -8.55
C VAL A 379 -22.75 12.70 -8.31
N LEU A 380 -21.67 12.76 -9.10
CA LEU A 380 -20.68 13.84 -9.02
C LEU A 380 -21.31 15.24 -9.17
N ASN A 381 -22.37 15.35 -9.97
CA ASN A 381 -23.17 16.56 -10.15
C ASN A 381 -23.82 17.08 -8.85
N ASP A 382 -24.19 16.20 -7.91
CA ASP A 382 -24.87 16.60 -6.68
C ASP A 382 -23.90 17.34 -5.75
N ILE A 383 -22.63 16.88 -5.71
CA ILE A 383 -21.54 17.60 -5.03
C ILE A 383 -21.12 18.85 -5.82
N ALA A 384 -21.13 18.80 -7.16
CA ALA A 384 -20.80 19.96 -8.00
C ALA A 384 -21.69 21.18 -7.66
N LEU A 385 -22.99 20.94 -7.49
CA LEU A 385 -23.96 21.95 -7.06
C LEU A 385 -23.81 22.36 -5.59
N ALA A 386 -23.39 21.45 -4.71
CA ALA A 386 -23.21 21.74 -3.27
C ALA A 386 -21.92 22.53 -2.96
N VAL A 387 -20.86 22.37 -3.77
CA VAL A 387 -19.53 22.97 -3.55
C VAL A 387 -19.27 24.16 -4.50
N ASP A 388 -20.18 24.44 -5.43
CA ASP A 388 -20.06 25.45 -6.51
C ASP A 388 -18.80 25.24 -7.38
N MET A 389 -18.57 24.00 -7.78
CA MET A 389 -17.37 23.55 -8.51
C MET A 389 -17.76 22.65 -9.68
N HIS A 390 -17.03 22.74 -10.80
CA HIS A 390 -17.32 21.92 -11.98
C HIS A 390 -17.13 20.42 -11.70
N GLU A 391 -18.00 19.57 -12.26
CA GLU A 391 -17.97 18.10 -12.11
C GLU A 391 -16.57 17.53 -12.40
N SER A 392 -15.92 18.01 -13.46
CA SER A 392 -14.57 17.58 -13.85
C SER A 392 -13.49 17.87 -12.80
N THR A 393 -13.70 18.84 -11.90
CA THR A 393 -12.76 19.13 -10.81
C THR A 393 -12.97 18.17 -9.64
N ILE A 394 -14.22 17.85 -9.30
CA ILE A 394 -14.53 16.84 -8.27
C ILE A 394 -14.11 15.44 -8.74
N SER A 395 -14.35 15.12 -10.01
CA SER A 395 -13.85 13.90 -10.66
C SER A 395 -12.32 13.74 -10.49
N ARG A 396 -11.55 14.83 -10.64
CA ARG A 396 -10.09 14.86 -10.42
C ARG A 396 -9.68 14.76 -8.95
N VAL A 397 -10.38 15.45 -8.04
CA VAL A 397 -10.10 15.44 -6.59
C VAL A 397 -10.50 14.12 -5.91
N THR A 398 -11.41 13.34 -6.50
CA THR A 398 -11.88 12.06 -5.93
C THR A 398 -11.10 10.83 -6.39
N THR A 399 -10.30 10.93 -7.46
CA THR A 399 -9.43 9.86 -7.95
C THR A 399 -8.11 9.78 -7.18
N GLN A 400 -7.68 8.57 -6.83
CA GLN A 400 -6.42 8.31 -6.12
C GLN A 400 -6.31 9.14 -4.82
N LYS A 401 -7.43 9.31 -4.10
CA LYS A 401 -7.47 9.90 -2.76
C LYS A 401 -8.23 8.97 -1.83
N PHE A 402 -7.69 8.75 -0.64
CA PHE A 402 -8.17 7.73 0.30
C PHE A 402 -8.69 8.35 1.60
N MET A 403 -9.86 7.87 2.00
CA MET A 403 -10.54 8.25 3.23
C MET A 403 -10.41 7.11 4.24
N HIS A 404 -9.72 7.38 5.36
CA HIS A 404 -9.72 6.50 6.52
C HIS A 404 -11.03 6.66 7.30
N THR A 405 -11.72 5.55 7.53
CA THR A 405 -12.99 5.47 8.25
C THR A 405 -12.89 4.43 9.38
N PRO A 406 -13.78 4.44 10.38
CA PRO A 406 -13.79 3.43 11.45
C PRO A 406 -14.09 1.99 10.99
N ARG A 407 -14.28 1.76 9.68
CA ARG A 407 -14.55 0.45 9.07
C ARG A 407 -13.52 0.05 8.00
N GLY A 408 -12.46 0.83 7.81
CA GLY A 408 -11.44 0.62 6.79
C GLY A 408 -11.15 1.87 5.94
N ILE A 409 -10.24 1.72 4.98
CA ILE A 409 -9.82 2.77 4.05
C ILE A 409 -10.58 2.60 2.73
N PHE A 410 -11.13 3.69 2.19
CA PHE A 410 -11.87 3.70 0.92
C PHE A 410 -11.40 4.82 -0.01
N GLU A 411 -11.25 4.57 -1.32
CA GLU A 411 -11.06 5.65 -2.29
C GLU A 411 -12.31 6.56 -2.27
N LEU A 412 -12.17 7.89 -2.31
CA LEU A 412 -13.32 8.81 -2.34
C LEU A 412 -14.28 8.49 -3.50
N LYS A 413 -13.74 7.99 -4.61
CA LYS A 413 -14.48 7.50 -5.78
C LYS A 413 -15.47 6.36 -5.48
N TYR A 414 -15.23 5.53 -4.45
CA TYR A 414 -16.12 4.43 -4.06
C TYR A 414 -17.54 4.92 -3.74
N PHE A 415 -17.66 6.13 -3.18
CA PHE A 415 -18.95 6.71 -2.77
C PHE A 415 -19.88 7.08 -3.93
N PHE A 416 -19.39 7.13 -5.18
CA PHE A 416 -20.18 7.47 -6.37
C PHE A 416 -20.70 6.22 -7.08
N SER A 417 -21.71 5.58 -6.49
CA SER A 417 -22.40 4.43 -7.09
C SER A 417 -23.54 4.85 -8.00
N SER A 418 -23.76 4.12 -9.09
CA SER A 418 -25.03 4.20 -9.84
C SER A 418 -26.24 3.84 -8.97
N HIS A 419 -27.31 4.62 -9.11
CA HIS A 419 -28.61 4.35 -8.48
C HIS A 419 -29.35 3.22 -9.20
N VAL A 420 -30.19 2.51 -8.45
CA VAL A 420 -31.27 1.65 -8.93
C VAL A 420 -32.56 2.11 -8.24
N SER A 421 -33.59 2.42 -9.03
CA SER A 421 -34.88 2.88 -8.54
C SER A 421 -35.65 1.75 -7.85
N THR A 422 -36.37 2.07 -6.77
CA THR A 422 -37.33 1.16 -6.11
C THR A 422 -38.75 1.73 -6.18
N ASP A 423 -39.77 0.87 -6.17
CA ASP A 423 -41.18 1.31 -6.24
C ASP A 423 -41.61 2.18 -5.03
N ASN A 424 -40.90 2.08 -3.90
CA ASN A 424 -41.15 2.89 -2.71
C ASN A 424 -40.53 4.31 -2.78
N GLY A 425 -39.96 4.72 -3.91
CA GLY A 425 -39.30 6.03 -4.06
C GLY A 425 -37.96 6.15 -3.32
N GLY A 426 -37.42 5.04 -2.82
CA GLY A 426 -36.04 4.95 -2.34
C GLY A 426 -35.09 4.66 -3.50
N GLU A 427 -33.87 5.18 -3.43
CA GLU A 427 -32.80 4.84 -4.36
C GLU A 427 -31.79 3.92 -3.69
N CYS A 428 -31.57 2.74 -4.26
CA CYS A 428 -30.57 1.79 -3.74
C CYS A 428 -29.30 1.87 -4.59
N SER A 429 -28.14 1.89 -3.92
CA SER A 429 -26.84 1.83 -4.57
C SER A 429 -26.52 0.40 -5.04
N SER A 430 -25.78 0.28 -6.15
CA SER A 430 -25.28 -1.03 -6.62
C SER A 430 -24.25 -1.66 -5.67
N THR A 431 -23.62 -0.87 -4.78
CA THR A 431 -22.81 -1.32 -3.64
C THR A 431 -23.67 -1.92 -2.53
N ALA A 432 -24.73 -1.25 -2.08
CA ALA A 432 -25.65 -1.82 -1.09
C ALA A 432 -26.28 -3.14 -1.57
N ILE A 433 -26.67 -3.24 -2.85
CA ILE A 433 -27.18 -4.48 -3.44
C ILE A 433 -26.14 -5.62 -3.37
N ARG A 434 -24.86 -5.34 -3.61
CA ARG A 434 -23.76 -6.32 -3.45
C ARG A 434 -23.58 -6.75 -1.99
N ALA A 435 -23.57 -5.81 -1.05
CA ALA A 435 -23.46 -6.10 0.38
C ALA A 435 -24.64 -6.94 0.89
N LEU A 436 -25.87 -6.63 0.45
CA LEU A 436 -27.09 -7.36 0.77
C LEU A 436 -27.06 -8.78 0.18
N ILE A 437 -26.59 -8.96 -1.07
CA ILE A 437 -26.34 -10.29 -1.65
C ILE A 437 -25.30 -11.06 -0.83
N LYS A 438 -24.18 -10.45 -0.46
CA LYS A 438 -23.13 -11.06 0.39
C LYS A 438 -23.70 -11.51 1.74
N LYS A 439 -24.57 -10.70 2.36
CA LYS A 439 -25.27 -11.00 3.62
C LYS A 439 -26.29 -12.14 3.48
N LEU A 440 -27.09 -12.16 2.42
CA LEU A 440 -28.04 -13.25 2.13
C LEU A 440 -27.34 -14.58 1.83
N VAL A 441 -26.17 -14.55 1.19
CA VAL A 441 -25.35 -15.75 0.95
C VAL A 441 -24.66 -16.21 2.24
N ALA A 442 -24.11 -15.29 3.05
CA ALA A 442 -23.51 -15.64 4.34
C ALA A 442 -24.52 -16.23 5.35
N ALA A 443 -25.79 -15.85 5.25
CA ALA A 443 -26.89 -16.39 6.07
C ALA A 443 -27.60 -17.61 5.45
N GLU A 444 -27.05 -18.24 4.39
CA GLU A 444 -27.70 -19.36 3.71
C GLU A 444 -27.42 -20.73 4.33
N ASN A 445 -28.27 -21.72 4.01
CA ASN A 445 -28.10 -23.09 4.48
C ASN A 445 -27.25 -23.89 3.47
N THR A 446 -26.08 -24.38 3.89
CA THR A 446 -25.06 -25.05 3.05
C THR A 446 -25.60 -26.19 2.15
N GLY A 447 -26.50 -27.02 2.69
CA GLY A 447 -27.10 -28.15 1.97
C GLY A 447 -28.18 -27.76 0.95
N LYS A 448 -28.69 -26.52 0.99
CA LYS A 448 -29.70 -25.96 0.06
C LYS A 448 -29.44 -24.46 -0.18
N PRO A 449 -28.36 -24.09 -0.90
CA PRO A 449 -28.02 -22.70 -1.18
C PRO A 449 -29.12 -22.00 -1.99
N LEU A 450 -29.23 -20.69 -1.82
CA LEU A 450 -30.19 -19.83 -2.49
C LEU A 450 -29.82 -19.69 -3.97
N SER A 451 -30.77 -20.03 -4.84
CA SER A 451 -30.67 -19.78 -6.27
C SER A 451 -30.81 -18.29 -6.59
N ASP A 452 -30.15 -17.82 -7.64
CA ASP A 452 -30.21 -16.41 -8.08
C ASP A 452 -31.67 -15.92 -8.29
N SER A 453 -32.59 -16.83 -8.64
CA SER A 453 -34.04 -16.56 -8.74
C SER A 453 -34.74 -16.35 -7.40
N LYS A 454 -34.29 -17.02 -6.32
CA LYS A 454 -34.86 -16.85 -4.98
C LYS A 454 -34.25 -15.62 -4.29
N ILE A 455 -33.00 -15.30 -4.57
CA ILE A 455 -32.40 -14.02 -4.18
C ILE A 455 -33.15 -12.85 -4.84
N ALA A 456 -33.53 -12.98 -6.13
CA ALA A 456 -34.37 -11.98 -6.81
C ALA A 456 -35.74 -11.79 -6.14
N ALA A 457 -36.40 -12.88 -5.72
CA ALA A 457 -37.67 -12.81 -5.01
C ALA A 457 -37.52 -12.10 -3.65
N LEU A 458 -36.54 -12.49 -2.83
CA LEU A 458 -36.30 -11.87 -1.52
C LEU A 458 -35.93 -10.38 -1.61
N LEU A 459 -35.23 -9.97 -2.67
CA LEU A 459 -34.95 -8.55 -2.94
C LEU A 459 -36.21 -7.80 -3.41
N ALA A 460 -37.06 -8.42 -4.23
CA ALA A 460 -38.33 -7.83 -4.63
C ALA A 460 -39.32 -7.70 -3.45
N ASP A 461 -39.33 -8.67 -2.52
CA ASP A 461 -40.09 -8.59 -1.25
C ASP A 461 -39.60 -7.42 -0.36
N GLN A 462 -38.35 -6.98 -0.54
CA GLN A 462 -37.75 -5.80 0.09
C GLN A 462 -37.93 -4.50 -0.74
N GLY A 463 -38.66 -4.55 -1.85
CA GLY A 463 -38.90 -3.43 -2.78
C GLY A 463 -37.80 -3.19 -3.82
N ILE A 464 -36.73 -4.00 -3.82
CA ILE A 464 -35.56 -3.84 -4.70
C ILE A 464 -35.77 -4.68 -5.97
N GLN A 465 -36.28 -4.04 -7.03
CA GLN A 465 -36.55 -4.73 -8.30
C GLN A 465 -35.27 -4.99 -9.10
N VAL A 466 -34.70 -6.19 -8.96
CA VAL A 466 -33.50 -6.63 -9.70
C VAL A 466 -33.75 -7.87 -10.55
N ALA A 467 -33.22 -7.86 -11.78
CA ALA A 467 -33.30 -8.99 -12.69
C ALA A 467 -32.33 -10.12 -12.29
N ARG A 468 -32.72 -11.39 -12.49
CA ARG A 468 -31.84 -12.56 -12.22
C ARG A 468 -30.44 -12.43 -12.84
N ARG A 469 -30.32 -11.80 -14.03
CA ARG A 469 -29.04 -11.57 -14.72
C ARG A 469 -28.14 -10.54 -14.02
N THR A 470 -28.69 -9.50 -13.39
CA THR A 470 -27.87 -8.52 -12.66
C THR A 470 -27.38 -9.11 -11.34
N ILE A 471 -28.19 -9.91 -10.65
CA ILE A 471 -27.77 -10.67 -9.46
C ILE A 471 -26.64 -11.64 -9.80
N ALA A 472 -26.75 -12.41 -10.90
CA ALA A 472 -25.66 -13.30 -11.34
C ALA A 472 -24.35 -12.51 -11.56
N LYS A 473 -24.39 -11.41 -12.33
CA LYS A 473 -23.22 -10.55 -12.56
C LYS A 473 -22.66 -9.94 -11.27
N TYR A 474 -23.50 -9.54 -10.32
CA TYR A 474 -23.03 -9.03 -9.02
C TYR A 474 -22.42 -10.14 -8.15
N ARG A 475 -23.02 -11.34 -8.14
CA ARG A 475 -22.52 -12.54 -7.47
C ARG A 475 -21.15 -12.96 -8.03
N GLU A 476 -20.99 -12.96 -9.35
CA GLU A 476 -19.71 -13.17 -10.04
C GLU A 476 -18.67 -12.10 -9.68
N SER A 477 -19.04 -10.81 -9.62
CA SER A 477 -18.14 -9.73 -9.18
C SER A 477 -17.75 -9.76 -7.69
N LEU A 478 -18.28 -10.72 -6.92
CA LEU A 478 -17.94 -10.98 -5.52
C LEU A 478 -17.20 -12.32 -5.33
N GLY A 479 -16.83 -13.01 -6.41
CA GLY A 479 -16.21 -14.34 -6.36
C GLY A 479 -17.13 -15.47 -5.88
N ILE A 480 -18.44 -15.20 -5.73
CA ILE A 480 -19.39 -16.16 -5.16
C ILE A 480 -19.83 -17.16 -6.24
N ALA A 481 -19.51 -18.43 -6.04
CA ALA A 481 -19.86 -19.51 -6.97
C ALA A 481 -21.39 -19.64 -7.20
N PRO A 482 -21.86 -20.17 -8.36
CA PRO A 482 -23.26 -20.49 -8.60
C PRO A 482 -23.83 -21.50 -7.58
N SER A 483 -25.15 -21.52 -7.42
CA SER A 483 -25.84 -22.36 -6.42
C SER A 483 -25.58 -23.86 -6.55
N SER A 484 -25.19 -24.35 -7.73
CA SER A 484 -24.77 -25.76 -7.92
C SER A 484 -23.48 -26.08 -7.15
N GLN A 485 -22.45 -25.26 -7.35
CA GLN A 485 -21.12 -25.43 -6.74
C GLN A 485 -21.08 -25.00 -5.26
N ARG A 486 -21.99 -24.12 -4.81
CA ARG A 486 -22.15 -23.76 -3.39
C ARG A 486 -22.75 -24.88 -2.53
N LYS A 487 -23.40 -25.88 -3.13
CA LYS A 487 -24.06 -26.94 -2.36
C LYS A 487 -23.03 -27.91 -1.77
N ARG A 488 -22.79 -27.82 -0.47
CA ARG A 488 -22.00 -28.82 0.28
C ARG A 488 -22.85 -30.03 0.65
N LEU A 489 -22.20 -31.17 0.89
CA LEU A 489 -22.75 -32.36 1.57
C LEU A 489 -22.38 -32.39 3.08
N LEU A 490 -21.97 -31.21 3.57
CA LEU A 490 -21.89 -30.79 4.97
C LEU A 490 -23.16 -29.96 5.27
#